data_AF-A0A9C9KZK1-F1
#
_entry.id   AF-A0A9C9KZK1-F1
#
_cell.length_a   1.000
_cell.length_b   1.000
_cell.length_c   1.000
_cell.angle_alpha   90.00
_cell.angle_beta   90.00
_cell.angle_gamma   90.00
#
_symmetry.space_group_name_H-M   'P 1'
#
loop_
_entity.id
_entity.type
_entity.pdbx_description
1 polymer ?
#
loop_
_entity_poly.entity_id
_entity_poly.type
_entity_poly.pdbx_seq_one_letter_code
_entity_poly.pdbx_strand_id
1 'polypeptide(L)'
;GFNKNQFQNIGDHSIKGVELEARWQASKNINLSANYTQREQDDSDFRAVQEADQEAYIRTDWVFSPDWNWNVQANWIGQRERPSTDDRSHVEAYVVTDTTLRFAASDNWELAASVRNLFDESAREYTGRSIADDLPLPGRNAYVEARYKF
;
A
#
# COMPACT_ATOMS: atom_id res chain seq x y z
N GLY A 1 16.65 31.45 38.37
CA GLY A 1 17.01 31.11 36.98
C GLY A 1 16.48 29.72 36.71
N PHE A 2 15.37 29.61 35.99
CA PHE A 2 14.88 28.31 35.54
C PHE A 2 15.50 28.05 34.17
N ASN A 3 16.37 27.05 34.09
CA ASN A 3 16.93 26.64 32.82
C ASN A 3 15.82 26.03 31.97
N LYS A 4 15.66 26.59 30.77
CA LYS A 4 14.69 26.25 29.74
C LYS A 4 15.06 24.94 29.03
N ASN A 5 14.03 24.22 28.60
CA ASN A 5 14.04 23.23 27.50
C ASN A 5 14.95 22.01 27.69
N GLN A 6 14.71 21.22 28.73
CA GLN A 6 15.23 19.85 28.78
C GLN A 6 14.22 18.91 28.10
N PHE A 7 14.59 18.36 26.95
CA PHE A 7 13.87 17.25 26.34
C PHE A 7 14.30 15.96 27.03
N GLN A 8 13.34 15.14 27.44
CA GLN A 8 13.57 13.84 28.05
C GLN A 8 12.88 12.78 27.20
N ASN A 9 13.51 11.62 27.04
CA ASN A 9 12.86 10.48 26.42
C ASN A 9 11.92 9.85 27.46
N ILE A 10 10.63 10.11 27.32
CA ILE A 10 9.60 9.76 28.31
C ILE A 10 8.72 8.57 27.88
N GLY A 11 8.89 8.09 26.65
CA GLY A 11 8.01 7.10 26.04
C GLY A 11 8.75 5.87 25.54
N ASP A 12 8.03 4.76 25.55
CA ASP A 12 8.40 3.50 24.92
C ASP A 12 7.17 3.00 24.15
N HIS A 13 7.41 2.36 23.02
CA HIS A 13 6.39 1.71 22.21
C HIS A 13 6.98 0.43 21.61
N SER A 14 6.35 -0.69 21.92
CA SER A 14 6.72 -2.02 21.43
C SER A 14 5.65 -2.56 20.47
N ILE A 15 6.13 -3.19 19.39
CA ILE A 15 5.29 -3.91 18.44
C ILE A 15 5.82 -5.34 18.34
N LYS A 16 4.93 -6.31 18.46
CA LYS A 16 5.19 -7.71 18.11
C LYS A 16 4.42 -8.04 16.84
N GLY A 17 4.88 -8.99 16.06
CA GLY A 17 4.17 -9.29 14.82
C GLY A 17 4.74 -10.48 14.08
N VAL A 18 4.05 -10.83 13.00
CA VAL A 18 4.46 -11.85 12.05
C VAL A 18 4.34 -11.28 10.65
N GLU A 19 5.38 -11.50 9.86
CA GLU A 19 5.41 -11.16 8.44
C GLU A 19 5.58 -12.44 7.63
N LEU A 20 4.77 -12.57 6.59
CA LEU A 20 4.81 -13.69 5.65
C LEU A 20 5.00 -13.15 4.25
N GLU A 21 5.97 -13.67 3.52
CA GLU A 21 6.17 -13.40 2.09
C GLU A 21 6.12 -14.71 1.31
N ALA A 22 5.42 -14.70 0.18
CA ALA A 22 5.33 -15.82 -0.74
C ALA A 22 5.60 -15.38 -2.17
N ARG A 23 6.35 -16.20 -2.91
CA ARG A 23 6.55 -16.07 -4.35
C ARG A 23 6.35 -17.43 -4.99
N TRP A 24 5.50 -17.50 -6.00
CA TRP A 24 5.13 -18.76 -6.63
C TRP A 24 4.99 -18.62 -8.14
N GLN A 25 5.73 -19.45 -8.87
CA GLN A 25 5.51 -19.66 -10.29
C GLN A 25 4.41 -20.73 -10.46
N ALA A 26 3.15 -20.30 -10.49
CA ALA A 26 1.99 -21.20 -10.56
C ALA A 26 1.93 -21.97 -11.89
N SER A 27 2.47 -21.39 -12.96
CA SER A 27 2.72 -22.06 -14.23
C SER A 27 3.90 -21.40 -14.94
N LYS A 28 4.29 -21.92 -16.11
CA LYS A 28 5.32 -21.30 -16.96
C LYS A 28 5.01 -19.83 -17.31
N ASN A 29 3.73 -19.44 -17.27
CA ASN A 29 3.25 -18.15 -17.74
C ASN A 29 2.63 -17.29 -16.63
N ILE A 30 2.52 -17.79 -15.39
CA ILE A 30 1.88 -17.09 -14.27
C ILE A 30 2.83 -17.08 -13.09
N ASN A 31 3.17 -15.87 -12.64
CA ASN A 31 3.88 -15.64 -11.40
C ASN A 31 2.96 -14.89 -10.41
N LEU A 32 3.01 -15.32 -9.15
CA LEU A 32 2.31 -14.71 -8.04
C LEU A 32 3.34 -14.28 -7.00
N SER A 33 3.19 -13.07 -6.46
CA SER A 33 3.84 -12.65 -5.23
C SER A 33 2.81 -12.12 -4.26
N ALA A 34 3.00 -12.41 -2.97
CA ALA A 34 2.14 -11.92 -1.92
C ALA A 34 2.94 -11.67 -0.65
N ASN A 35 2.51 -10.71 0.15
CA ASN A 35 2.94 -10.58 1.53
C ASN A 35 1.75 -10.25 2.43
N TYR A 36 1.90 -10.59 3.70
CA TYR A 36 0.94 -10.30 4.75
C TYR A 36 1.71 -9.98 6.03
N THR A 37 1.30 -8.91 6.70
CA THR A 37 1.87 -8.48 7.97
C THR A 37 0.75 -8.39 8.98
N GLN A 38 0.95 -9.02 10.15
CA GLN A 38 0.15 -8.82 11.35
C GLN A 38 1.04 -8.18 12.41
N ARG A 39 0.56 -7.09 13.00
CA ARG A 39 1.16 -6.40 14.12
C ARG A 39 0.23 -6.48 15.33
N GLU A 40 0.84 -6.57 16.50
CA GLU A 40 0.23 -6.46 17.81
C GLU A 40 1.00 -5.35 18.52
N GLN A 41 0.41 -4.16 18.49
CA GLN A 41 0.96 -2.97 19.11
C GLN A 41 0.62 -2.97 20.60
N ASP A 42 1.52 -2.52 21.46
CA ASP A 42 1.20 -2.32 22.88
C ASP A 42 0.16 -1.19 23.10
N ASP A 43 -0.48 -1.19 24.27
CA ASP A 43 -1.48 -0.18 24.65
C ASP A 43 -0.84 1.09 25.26
N SER A 44 0.42 1.39 24.95
CA SER A 44 1.08 2.58 25.48
C SER A 44 0.49 3.86 24.86
N ASP A 45 0.52 4.97 25.61
CA ASP A 45 0.14 6.29 25.08
C ASP A 45 1.03 6.76 23.91
N PHE A 46 2.14 6.06 23.67
CA PHE A 46 3.11 6.35 22.61
C PHE A 46 2.97 5.43 21.40
N ARG A 47 1.90 4.62 21.36
CA ARG A 47 1.61 3.69 20.26
C ARG A 47 1.59 4.38 18.89
N ALA A 48 2.17 3.71 17.89
CA ALA A 48 2.18 4.14 16.50
C ALA A 48 0.83 3.85 15.80
N VAL A 49 -0.25 4.46 16.28
CA VAL A 49 -1.64 4.34 15.78
C VAL A 49 -1.82 4.63 14.28
N GLN A 50 -0.84 5.27 13.64
CA GLN A 50 -0.79 5.53 12.21
C GLN A 50 -0.47 4.29 11.36
N GLU A 51 0.11 3.24 11.94
CA GLU A 51 0.40 1.96 11.30
C GLU A 51 -0.80 1.02 11.47
N ALA A 52 -1.21 0.35 10.39
CA ALA A 52 -2.30 -0.62 10.47
C ALA A 52 -1.83 -1.89 11.19
N ASP A 53 -2.73 -2.54 11.94
CA ASP A 53 -2.42 -3.82 12.58
C ASP A 53 -2.29 -4.95 11.56
N GLN A 54 -2.88 -4.78 10.38
CA GLN A 54 -2.86 -5.79 9.33
C GLN A 54 -2.68 -5.12 7.96
N GLU A 55 -1.80 -5.67 7.15
CA GLU A 55 -1.54 -5.24 5.78
C GLU A 55 -1.35 -6.46 4.90
N ALA A 56 -1.78 -6.37 3.64
CA ALA A 56 -1.61 -7.44 2.68
C ALA A 56 -1.37 -6.86 1.30
N TYR A 57 -0.47 -7.49 0.57
CA TYR A 57 -0.23 -7.17 -0.83
C TYR A 57 -0.24 -8.45 -1.64
N ILE A 58 -0.83 -8.40 -2.82
CA ILE A 58 -0.80 -9.49 -3.80
C ILE A 58 -0.57 -8.93 -5.19
N ARG A 59 0.22 -9.65 -6.00
CA ARG A 59 0.48 -9.33 -7.39
C ARG A 59 0.55 -10.59 -8.23
N THR A 60 -0.13 -10.52 -9.38
CA THR A 60 -0.11 -11.54 -10.41
C THR A 60 0.48 -10.95 -11.69
N ASP A 61 1.47 -11.63 -12.26
CA ASP A 61 2.02 -11.35 -13.58
C ASP A 61 1.72 -12.53 -14.52
N TRP A 62 0.96 -12.28 -15.58
CA TRP A 62 0.46 -13.31 -16.49
C TRP A 62 0.80 -13.03 -17.95
N VAL A 63 1.55 -13.95 -18.56
CA VAL A 63 1.76 -14.01 -20.02
C VAL A 63 0.64 -14.85 -20.65
N PHE A 64 -0.49 -14.20 -20.95
CA PHE A 64 -1.69 -14.88 -21.46
C PHE A 64 -1.64 -15.20 -22.96
N SER A 65 -0.76 -14.52 -23.70
CA SER A 65 -0.52 -14.69 -25.14
C SER A 65 0.94 -14.34 -25.44
N PRO A 66 1.55 -14.84 -26.53
CA PRO A 66 2.86 -14.36 -26.99
C PRO A 66 2.89 -12.83 -27.00
N ASP A 67 3.99 -12.26 -26.51
CA ASP A 67 4.25 -10.81 -26.46
C ASP A 67 3.35 -9.98 -25.53
N TRP A 68 2.34 -10.59 -24.90
CA TRP A 68 1.45 -9.93 -23.96
C TRP A 68 1.76 -10.29 -22.52
N ASN A 69 1.79 -9.29 -21.64
CA ASN A 69 1.86 -9.45 -20.21
C ASN A 69 0.76 -8.64 -19.53
N TRP A 70 -0.02 -9.28 -18.67
CA TRP A 70 -1.02 -8.64 -17.83
C TRP A 70 -0.60 -8.71 -16.36
N ASN A 71 -0.47 -7.55 -15.75
CA ASN A 71 -0.20 -7.38 -14.34
C ASN A 71 -1.47 -6.90 -13.61
N VAL A 72 -1.77 -7.54 -12.48
CA VAL A 72 -2.79 -7.08 -11.52
C VAL A 72 -2.15 -7.11 -10.14
N GLN A 73 -2.32 -6.02 -9.39
CA GLN A 73 -1.83 -5.91 -8.01
C GLN A 73 -2.92 -5.32 -7.13
N ALA A 74 -3.00 -5.78 -5.88
CA ALA A 74 -3.90 -5.23 -4.88
C ALA A 74 -3.13 -5.01 -3.57
N ASN A 75 -3.29 -3.83 -2.99
CA ASN A 75 -2.74 -3.44 -1.71
C ASN A 75 -3.89 -3.19 -0.73
N TRP A 76 -3.96 -3.98 0.33
CA TRP A 76 -4.93 -3.84 1.40
C TRP A 76 -4.25 -3.32 2.66
N ILE A 77 -4.81 -2.26 3.22
CA ILE A 77 -4.39 -1.66 4.48
C ILE A 77 -5.57 -1.76 5.45
N GLY A 78 -5.33 -2.36 6.61
CA GLY A 78 -6.32 -2.49 7.66
C GLY A 78 -6.74 -1.16 8.27
N GLN A 79 -7.81 -1.21 9.07
CA GLN A 79 -8.27 -0.05 9.83
C GLN A 79 -7.17 0.43 10.76
N ARG A 80 -7.10 1.75 10.97
CA ARG A 80 -6.19 2.37 11.91
C ARG A 80 -6.96 3.14 12.96
N GLU A 81 -6.70 2.80 14.21
CA GLU A 81 -7.26 3.48 15.36
C GLU A 81 -6.70 4.89 15.51
N ARG A 82 -7.34 5.66 16.38
CA ARG A 82 -6.87 7.00 16.76
C ARG A 82 -6.45 7.02 18.22
N PRO A 83 -5.50 7.90 18.60
CA PRO A 83 -5.16 8.08 20.00
C PRO A 83 -6.38 8.65 20.74
N SER A 84 -6.46 8.42 22.06
CA SER A 84 -7.55 8.95 22.92
C SER A 84 -7.69 10.47 22.87
N THR A 85 -6.60 11.15 22.48
CA THR A 85 -6.57 12.58 22.24
C THR A 85 -7.09 12.99 20.87
N ASP A 86 -7.69 12.11 20.06
CA ASP A 86 -8.29 12.42 18.77
C ASP A 86 -9.67 11.78 18.63
N ASP A 87 -10.70 12.61 18.52
CA ASP A 87 -12.12 12.29 18.61
C ASP A 87 -12.77 12.01 17.24
N ARG A 88 -12.00 12.10 16.16
CA ARG A 88 -12.44 11.68 14.83
C ARG A 88 -12.61 10.16 14.77
N SER A 89 -13.44 9.68 13.86
CA SER A 89 -13.58 8.24 13.60
C SER A 89 -12.26 7.62 13.15
N HIS A 90 -12.06 6.33 13.43
CA HIS A 90 -10.93 5.56 12.93
C HIS A 90 -10.77 5.72 11.40
N VAL A 91 -9.55 5.56 10.91
CA VAL A 91 -9.30 5.55 9.46
C VAL A 91 -9.74 4.18 8.94
N GLU A 92 -10.71 4.17 8.03
CA GLU A 92 -11.26 2.93 7.48
C GLU A 92 -10.21 2.11 6.74
N ALA A 93 -10.37 0.78 6.79
CA ALA A 93 -9.59 -0.15 5.97
C ALA A 93 -9.93 0.04 4.49
N TYR A 94 -8.97 -0.18 3.61
CA TYR A 94 -9.19 -0.04 2.17
C TYR A 94 -8.40 -1.07 1.37
N VAL A 95 -8.82 -1.29 0.11
CA VAL A 95 -8.03 -2.03 -0.88
C VAL A 95 -7.91 -1.23 -2.16
N VAL A 96 -6.67 -0.98 -2.60
CA VAL A 96 -6.41 -0.33 -3.89
C VAL A 96 -5.89 -1.38 -4.86
N THR A 97 -6.59 -1.54 -5.98
CA THR A 97 -6.19 -2.45 -7.06
C THR A 97 -5.63 -1.64 -8.22
N ASP A 98 -4.45 -2.00 -8.72
CA ASP A 98 -3.92 -1.47 -9.97
C ASP A 98 -3.80 -2.58 -11.00
N THR A 99 -3.80 -2.19 -12.27
CA THR A 99 -3.53 -3.13 -13.37
C THR A 99 -2.73 -2.47 -14.48
N THR A 100 -1.89 -3.27 -15.14
CA THR A 100 -1.13 -2.86 -16.33
C THR A 100 -1.15 -3.96 -17.36
N LEU A 101 -1.50 -3.62 -18.59
CA LEU A 101 -1.37 -4.48 -19.75
C LEU A 101 -0.21 -3.99 -20.61
N ARG A 102 0.70 -4.89 -20.97
CA ARG A 102 1.92 -4.59 -21.74
C ARG A 102 2.00 -5.49 -22.97
N PHE A 103 2.44 -4.92 -24.09
CA PHE A 103 2.58 -5.60 -25.37
C PHE A 103 3.95 -5.27 -25.98
N ALA A 104 4.76 -6.31 -26.22
CA ALA A 104 6.02 -6.19 -26.96
C ALA A 104 5.71 -6.18 -28.46
N ALA A 105 5.48 -4.99 -29.01
CA ALA A 105 5.10 -4.82 -30.43
C ALA A 105 6.22 -5.22 -31.40
N SER A 106 7.49 -5.12 -30.97
CA SER A 106 8.66 -5.65 -31.67
C SER A 106 9.84 -5.77 -30.70
N ASP A 107 11.01 -6.22 -31.19
CA ASP A 107 12.25 -6.29 -30.39
C ASP A 107 12.68 -4.93 -29.81
N ASN A 108 12.26 -3.83 -30.43
CA ASN A 108 12.62 -2.48 -30.02
C ASN A 108 11.46 -1.70 -29.41
N TRP A 109 10.21 -2.12 -29.61
CA TRP A 109 9.02 -1.38 -29.19
C TRP A 109 8.18 -2.13 -28.16
N GLU A 110 7.79 -1.41 -27.12
CA GLU A 110 6.86 -1.89 -26.12
C GLU A 110 5.79 -0.83 -25.85
N LEU A 111 4.54 -1.26 -25.75
CA LEU A 111 3.40 -0.44 -25.39
C LEU A 111 2.83 -0.92 -24.06
N ALA A 112 2.38 0.00 -23.21
CA ALA A 112 1.67 -0.34 -22.00
C ALA A 112 0.46 0.58 -21.77
N ALA A 113 -0.60 0.01 -21.22
CA ALA A 113 -1.75 0.74 -20.69
C ALA A 113 -1.93 0.35 -19.22
N SER A 114 -2.05 1.36 -18.35
CA SER A 114 -2.18 1.15 -16.91
C SER A 114 -3.41 1.89 -16.38
N VAL A 115 -4.05 1.28 -15.39
CA VAL A 115 -5.07 1.93 -14.56
C VAL A 115 -4.64 1.77 -13.11
N ARG A 116 -4.47 2.90 -12.42
CA ARG A 116 -4.23 2.96 -10.98
C ARG A 116 -5.55 3.19 -10.25
N ASN A 117 -5.73 2.54 -9.11
CA ASN A 117 -6.98 2.53 -8.38
C ASN A 117 -8.18 2.14 -9.29
N LEU A 118 -8.09 0.94 -9.88
CA LEU A 118 -8.99 0.39 -10.88
C LEU A 118 -10.47 0.49 -10.50
N PHE A 119 -10.79 0.35 -9.21
CA PHE A 119 -12.16 0.40 -8.70
C PHE A 119 -12.57 1.77 -8.15
N ASP A 120 -11.67 2.76 -8.17
CA ASP A 120 -11.91 4.14 -7.66
C ASP A 120 -12.27 4.18 -6.19
N GLU A 121 -11.52 3.42 -5.41
CA GLU A 121 -11.60 3.41 -3.95
C GLU A 121 -11.28 4.81 -3.41
N SER A 122 -12.14 5.33 -2.54
CA SER A 122 -11.95 6.63 -1.90
C SER A 122 -11.08 6.48 -0.65
N ALA A 123 -9.87 5.97 -0.83
CA ALA A 123 -8.94 5.68 0.25
C ALA A 123 -8.29 6.95 0.83
N ARG A 124 -7.93 6.88 2.11
CA ARG A 124 -7.29 7.98 2.85
C ARG A 124 -6.14 7.45 3.68
N GLU A 125 -5.10 8.26 3.83
CA GLU A 125 -3.99 8.00 4.72
C GLU A 125 -4.08 8.76 6.03
N TYR A 126 -3.77 8.07 7.12
CA TYR A 126 -3.78 8.63 8.46
C TYR A 126 -3.00 9.94 8.53
N THR A 127 -3.60 10.92 9.19
CA THR A 127 -2.95 12.19 9.51
C THR A 127 -3.23 12.61 10.95
N GLY A 128 -2.36 13.47 11.47
CA GLY A 128 -2.65 14.20 12.70
C GLY A 128 -3.83 15.18 12.53
N ARG A 129 -4.34 15.66 13.66
CA ARG A 129 -5.52 16.54 13.75
C ARG A 129 -5.47 17.83 12.92
N SER A 130 -4.29 18.25 12.45
CA SER A 130 -4.15 19.42 11.57
C SER A 130 -4.79 19.24 10.20
N ILE A 131 -5.07 17.99 9.78
CA ILE A 131 -5.75 17.66 8.51
C ILE A 131 -7.05 16.95 8.88
N ALA A 132 -8.18 17.68 8.82
CA ALA A 132 -9.46 17.22 9.38
C ALA A 132 -9.91 15.86 8.82
N ASP A 133 -9.85 15.69 7.50
CA ASP A 133 -10.41 14.53 6.80
C ASP A 133 -9.34 13.52 6.36
N ASP A 134 -8.16 13.50 6.98
CA ASP A 134 -7.03 12.71 6.51
C ASP A 134 -6.57 13.03 5.08
N LEU A 135 -5.44 12.45 4.65
CA LEU A 135 -4.89 12.72 3.32
C LEU A 135 -5.58 11.81 2.30
N PRO A 136 -6.38 12.34 1.35
CA PRO A 136 -6.97 11.50 0.31
C PRO A 136 -5.87 10.92 -0.59
N LEU A 137 -5.96 9.62 -0.87
CA LEU A 137 -5.14 8.98 -1.88
C LEU A 137 -5.64 9.33 -3.29
N PRO A 138 -4.78 9.25 -4.32
CA PRO A 138 -5.21 9.45 -5.70
C PRO A 138 -6.37 8.53 -6.09
N GLY A 139 -7.43 9.12 -6.64
CA GLY A 139 -8.52 8.39 -7.28
C GLY A 139 -8.08 7.68 -8.55
N ARG A 140 -9.04 7.06 -9.25
CA ARG A 140 -8.77 6.32 -10.49
C ARG A 140 -8.06 7.20 -11.51
N ASN A 141 -6.93 6.72 -12.02
CA ASN A 141 -6.21 7.36 -13.12
C ASN A 141 -5.67 6.33 -14.10
N ALA A 142 -5.58 6.73 -15.37
CA ALA A 142 -5.13 5.86 -16.45
C ALA A 142 -4.08 6.56 -17.30
N TYR A 143 -3.14 5.79 -17.81
CA TYR A 143 -2.09 6.31 -18.69
C TYR A 143 -1.62 5.25 -19.68
N VAL A 144 -1.02 5.72 -20.77
CA VAL A 144 -0.44 4.90 -21.83
C VAL A 144 1.04 5.27 -21.96
N GLU A 145 1.89 4.26 -22.11
CA GLU A 145 3.34 4.38 -22.28
C GLU A 145 3.75 3.72 -23.60
N ALA A 146 4.68 4.34 -24.30
CA ALA A 146 5.40 3.73 -25.41
C ALA A 146 6.90 3.84 -25.13
N ARG A 147 7.60 2.70 -25.19
CA ARG A 147 9.03 2.59 -24.91
C ARG A 147 9.75 2.06 -26.14
N TYR A 148 10.80 2.77 -26.54
CA TYR A 148 11.74 2.32 -27.57
C TYR A 148 13.09 1.96 -26.95
N LYS A 149 13.64 0.80 -27.31
CA LYS A 149 14.95 0.34 -26.88
C LYS A 149 15.90 0.27 -28.08
N PHE A 150 17.06 0.92 -27.96
CA PHE A 150 18.16 0.88 -28.93
C PHE A 150 19.09 -0.31 -28.68
#